data_AF-A0A9J6E492-F1
#
_entry.id   AF-A0A9J6E492-F1
#
_cell.length_a   1.000
_cell.length_b   1.000
_cell.length_c   1.000
_cell.angle_alpha   90.00
_cell.angle_beta   90.00
_cell.angle_gamma   90.00
#
_symmetry.space_group_name_H-M   'P 1'
#
loop_
_entity.id
_entity.type
_entity.pdbx_description
1 polymer ?
#
loop_
_entity_poly.entity_id
_entity_poly.type
_entity_poly.pdbx_seq_one_letter_code
_entity_poly.pdbx_strand_id
1 'polypeptide(L)'
;MASKGRKQYRRLTMEKKAAIIKLVKSSQSQADVSKEFDIYKQTVSDFLRNKDKIFEASEKPSGAQNMNASQGVHPKLEDAFVLCLNSMIAKRLPVSSCILKQKVGTLAL
;
A
#
# COMPACT_ATOMS: atom_id res chain seq x y z
N MET A 1 -7.35 31.41 24.43
CA MET A 1 -6.63 30.13 24.19
C MET A 1 -6.71 29.86 22.69
N ALA A 2 -5.59 29.86 21.97
CA ALA A 2 -5.60 29.63 20.52
C ALA A 2 -6.08 28.19 20.24
N SER A 3 -7.19 28.05 19.50
CA SER A 3 -7.67 26.75 19.05
C SER A 3 -6.58 26.13 18.16
N LYS A 4 -5.89 25.09 18.66
CA LYS A 4 -5.03 24.25 17.82
C LYS A 4 -5.88 23.79 16.64
N GLY A 5 -5.56 24.25 15.43
CA GLY A 5 -6.21 23.81 14.21
C GLY A 5 -6.23 22.28 14.18
N ARG A 6 -7.37 21.69 13.79
CA ARG A 6 -7.48 20.24 13.65
C ARG A 6 -6.45 19.80 12.61
N LYS A 7 -5.38 19.10 13.02
CA LYS A 7 -4.52 18.42 12.05
C LYS A 7 -5.41 17.50 11.22
N GLN A 8 -5.28 17.55 9.91
CA GLN A 8 -6.15 16.78 9.03
C GLN A 8 -5.81 15.29 9.10
N TYR A 9 -6.83 14.44 9.09
CA TYR A 9 -6.65 13.01 8.90
C TYR A 9 -6.32 12.76 7.42
N ARG A 10 -5.04 12.87 7.06
CA ARG A 10 -4.57 12.65 5.69
C ARG A 10 -4.39 11.15 5.45
N ARG A 11 -5.03 10.63 4.40
CA ARG A 11 -4.76 9.27 3.94
C ARG A 11 -3.34 9.22 3.37
N LEU A 12 -2.45 8.53 4.07
CA LEU A 12 -1.05 8.32 3.69
C LEU A 12 -0.91 6.99 2.94
N THR A 13 -0.07 6.98 1.90
CA THR A 13 0.33 5.75 1.19
C THR A 13 1.19 4.86 2.08
N MET A 14 1.25 3.56 1.80
CA MET A 14 2.08 2.63 2.57
C MET A 14 3.56 3.00 2.53
N GLU A 15 4.05 3.50 1.40
CA GLU A 15 5.42 4.01 1.27
C GLU A 15 5.71 5.14 2.27
N LYS A 16 4.81 6.13 2.36
CA LYS A 16 4.95 7.25 3.31
C LYS A 16 4.88 6.77 4.76
N LYS A 17 4.00 5.82 5.07
CA LYS A 17 3.91 5.20 6.40
C LYS A 17 5.20 4.44 6.74
N ALA A 18 5.75 3.69 5.79
CA ALA A 18 7.03 2.98 5.96
C ALA A 18 8.20 3.96 6.17
N ALA A 19 8.24 5.08 5.44
CA ALA A 19 9.23 6.14 5.64
C ALA A 19 9.14 6.75 7.04
N ILE A 20 7.93 7.06 7.53
CA ILE A 20 7.69 7.54 8.90
C ILE A 20 8.23 6.54 9.93
N ILE A 21 7.97 5.24 9.75
CA ILE A 21 8.47 4.20 10.66
C ILE A 21 10.00 4.13 10.63
N LYS A 22 10.62 4.23 9.45
CA LYS A 22 12.09 4.24 9.31
C LYS A 22 12.71 5.43 10.03
N LEU A 23 12.14 6.62 9.88
CA LEU A 23 12.60 7.86 10.52
C LEU A 23 12.53 7.81 12.04
N VAL A 24 11.44 7.27 12.60
CA VAL A 24 11.32 7.09 14.06
C VAL A 24 12.33 6.07 14.57
N LYS A 25 12.59 4.98 13.82
CA LYS A 25 13.60 3.99 14.20
C LYS A 25 15.04 4.52 14.09
N SER A 26 15.31 5.45 13.18
CA SER A 26 16.64 6.01 12.94
C SER A 26 17.01 7.18 13.87
N SER A 27 16.31 7.35 14.99
CA SER A 27 16.57 8.32 16.07
C SER A 27 15.83 9.67 16.00
N GLN A 28 14.81 9.85 15.14
CA GLN A 28 13.91 11.00 15.29
C GLN A 28 12.85 10.76 16.36
N SER A 29 12.57 11.77 17.19
CA SER A 29 11.49 11.68 18.17
C SER A 29 10.14 11.68 17.45
N GLN A 30 9.14 10.98 18.01
CA GLN A 30 7.78 10.99 17.47
C GLN A 30 7.18 12.41 17.39
N ALA A 31 7.64 13.33 18.25
CA ALA A 31 7.17 14.70 18.28
C ALA A 31 7.69 15.50 17.07
N ASP A 32 8.92 15.25 16.65
CA ASP A 32 9.53 15.92 15.50
C ASP A 32 8.93 15.38 14.20
N VAL A 33 8.80 14.06 14.08
CA VAL A 33 8.10 13.40 12.96
C VAL A 33 6.64 13.86 12.85
N SER A 34 5.96 14.05 13.98
CA SER A 34 4.58 14.57 14.01
C SER A 34 4.47 16.01 13.47
N LYS A 35 5.51 16.84 13.63
CA LYS A 35 5.56 18.20 13.08
C LYS A 35 5.92 18.18 11.60
N GLU A 36 6.94 17.40 11.23
CA GLU A 36 7.44 17.31 9.85
C GLU A 36 6.37 16.78 8.88
N PHE A 37 5.62 15.76 9.29
CA PHE A 37 4.59 15.14 8.46
C PHE A 37 3.17 15.70 8.69
N ASP A 38 3.03 16.71 9.55
CA ASP A 38 1.75 17.29 10.01
C ASP A 38 0.68 16.25 10.40
N ILE A 39 1.09 15.22 11.15
CA ILE A 39 0.23 14.15 11.66
C ILE A 39 0.13 14.18 13.17
N TYR A 40 -0.88 13.53 13.74
CA TYR A 40 -0.97 13.37 15.19
C TYR A 40 0.07 12.38 15.70
N LYS A 41 0.59 12.63 16.91
CA LYS A 41 1.49 11.68 17.60
C LYS A 41 0.84 10.30 17.75
N GLN A 42 -0.46 10.25 18.00
CA GLN A 42 -1.24 9.01 18.06
C GLN A 42 -1.13 8.21 16.76
N THR A 43 -1.24 8.87 15.60
CA THR A 43 -1.12 8.25 14.28
C THR A 43 0.26 7.63 14.06
N VAL A 44 1.32 8.30 14.51
CA VAL A 44 2.70 7.75 14.47
C VAL A 44 2.79 6.49 15.33
N SER A 45 2.20 6.51 16.54
CA SER A 45 2.15 5.34 17.42
C SER A 45 1.40 4.16 16.77
N ASP A 46 0.26 4.43 16.14
CA ASP A 46 -0.54 3.41 15.44
C ASP A 46 0.24 2.77 14.27
N PHE A 47 1.02 3.57 13.53
CA PHE A 47 1.90 3.06 12.48
C PHE A 47 3.02 2.17 13.04
N LEU A 48 3.63 2.55 14.16
CA LEU A 48 4.66 1.72 14.81
C LEU A 48 4.09 0.40 15.33
N ARG A 49 2.86 0.41 15.86
CA ARG A 49 2.18 -0.80 16.32
C ARG A 49 1.91 -1.78 15.18
N ASN A 50 1.54 -1.25 14.00
CA ASN A 50 1.23 -2.05 12.80
C ASN A 50 2.41 -2.10 11.81
N LYS A 51 3.64 -1.89 12.27
CA LYS A 51 4.83 -1.74 11.41
C LYS A 51 5.02 -2.89 10.43
N ASP A 52 4.83 -4.13 10.87
CA ASP A 52 5.13 -5.32 10.06
C ASP A 52 4.15 -5.41 8.88
N LYS A 53 2.87 -5.15 9.14
CA LYS A 53 1.82 -5.07 8.10
C LYS A 53 2.08 -3.95 7.09
N ILE A 54 2.62 -2.82 7.55
CA ILE A 54 2.93 -1.67 6.68
C ILE A 54 4.13 -1.98 5.79
N PHE A 55 5.18 -2.64 6.32
CA PHE A 55 6.32 -3.08 5.51
C PHE A 55 5.92 -4.13 4.49
N GLU A 56 5.21 -5.18 4.91
CA GLU A 56 4.73 -6.22 4.00
C GLU A 56 3.84 -5.66 2.90
N ALA A 57 2.96 -4.70 3.23
CA ALA A 57 2.13 -4.03 2.23
C ALA A 57 2.95 -3.09 1.33
N SER A 58 4.00 -2.44 1.84
CA SER A 58 4.84 -1.54 1.04
C SER A 58 5.78 -2.28 0.07
N GLU A 59 6.20 -3.50 0.39
CA GLU A 59 7.11 -4.30 -0.45
C GLU A 59 6.40 -4.95 -1.63
N LYS A 60 5.06 -5.04 -1.61
CA LYS A 60 4.28 -5.51 -2.76
C LYS A 60 4.40 -4.51 -3.91
N PRO A 61 4.55 -4.98 -5.17
CA PRO A 61 4.77 -4.11 -6.32
C PRO A 61 3.65 -3.08 -6.55
N SER A 62 2.41 -3.42 -6.20
CA SER A 62 1.25 -2.52 -6.23
C SER A 62 1.00 -1.77 -4.91
N GLY A 63 1.67 -2.16 -3.84
CA GLY A 63 1.33 -1.78 -2.48
C GLY A 63 1.90 -0.46 -2.01
N ALA A 64 2.98 0.05 -2.64
CA ALA A 64 3.60 1.32 -2.28
C ALA A 64 2.65 2.53 -2.38
N GLN A 65 1.86 2.62 -3.45
CA GLN A 65 0.87 3.69 -3.65
C GLN A 65 -0.47 3.43 -2.96
N ASN A 66 -0.72 2.19 -2.53
CA ASN A 66 -1.94 1.86 -1.83
C ASN A 66 -1.98 2.57 -0.47
N MET A 67 -3.17 3.04 -0.10
CA MET A 67 -3.40 3.63 1.22
C MET A 67 -3.77 2.59 2.27
N ASN A 68 -4.24 1.42 1.82
CA ASN A 68 -4.76 0.32 2.64
C ASN A 68 -4.08 -1.00 2.27
N ALA A 69 -3.99 -1.91 3.25
CA ALA A 69 -3.49 -3.27 3.05
C ALA A 69 -4.62 -4.27 2.72
N SER A 70 -5.77 -3.77 2.24
CA SER A 70 -6.90 -4.65 1.91
C SER A 70 -6.54 -5.52 0.73
N GLN A 71 -6.86 -6.80 0.84
CA GLN A 71 -6.86 -7.70 -0.30
C GLN A 71 -8.22 -7.62 -1.01
N GLY A 72 -8.23 -7.92 -2.31
CA GLY A 72 -9.46 -8.07 -3.07
C GLY A 72 -10.28 -9.29 -2.62
N VAL A 73 -11.48 -9.45 -3.17
CA VAL A 73 -12.42 -10.51 -2.78
C VAL A 73 -11.85 -11.91 -3.09
N HIS A 74 -11.03 -12.01 -4.14
CA HIS A 74 -10.45 -13.25 -4.60
C HIS A 74 -8.94 -13.10 -4.87
N PRO A 75 -8.09 -13.04 -3.84
CA PRO A 75 -6.67 -12.72 -3.99
C PRO A 75 -5.93 -13.70 -4.90
N LYS A 76 -6.20 -15.01 -4.78
CA LYS A 76 -5.59 -16.05 -5.63
C LYS A 76 -5.94 -15.88 -7.12
N LEU A 77 -7.17 -15.47 -7.40
CA LEU A 77 -7.64 -15.26 -8.77
C LEU A 77 -7.01 -13.99 -9.36
N GLU A 78 -6.96 -12.92 -8.57
CA GLU A 78 -6.31 -11.66 -8.95
C GLU A 78 -4.81 -11.88 -9.25
N ASP A 79 -4.12 -12.68 -8.44
CA ASP A 79 -2.71 -13.04 -8.68
C ASP A 79 -2.52 -13.80 -10.01
N ALA A 80 -3.36 -14.80 -10.29
CA ALA A 80 -3.34 -15.53 -11.56
C ALA A 80 -3.63 -14.61 -12.75
N PHE A 81 -4.54 -13.65 -12.57
CA PHE A 81 -4.88 -12.66 -13.58
C PHE A 81 -3.69 -11.73 -13.90
N VAL A 82 -3.00 -11.24 -12.86
CA VAL A 82 -1.81 -10.39 -12.99
C VAL A 82 -0.67 -11.14 -13.69
N LEU A 83 -0.42 -12.41 -13.35
CA LEU A 83 0.56 -13.25 -14.04
C LEU A 83 0.23 -13.43 -15.53
N CYS A 84 -1.05 -13.67 -15.84
CA CYS A 84 -1.50 -13.80 -17.22
C CYS A 84 -1.30 -12.50 -18.01
N LEU A 85 -1.70 -11.36 -17.43
CA LEU A 85 -1.49 -10.03 -18.00
C LEU A 85 -0.02 -9.77 -18.31
N ASN A 86 0.85 -9.99 -17.33
CA ASN A 86 2.29 -9.78 -17.50
C ASN A 86 2.85 -10.67 -18.61
N SER A 87 2.40 -11.92 -18.73
CA SER A 87 2.79 -12.81 -19.83
C SER A 87 2.35 -12.32 -21.21
N MET A 88 1.19 -11.66 -21.31
CA MET A 88 0.68 -11.10 -22.56
C MET A 88 1.41 -9.82 -22.95
N ILE A 89 1.67 -8.95 -21.98
CA ILE A 89 2.48 -7.73 -22.16
C ILE A 89 3.89 -8.11 -22.64
N ALA A 90 4.52 -9.12 -22.03
CA ALA A 90 5.84 -9.62 -22.43
C ALA A 90 5.85 -10.10 -23.90
N LYS A 91 4.73 -10.66 -24.37
CA LYS A 91 4.56 -11.13 -25.76
C LYS A 91 4.07 -10.04 -26.73
N ARG A 92 3.92 -8.79 -26.26
CA ARG A 92 3.32 -7.66 -27.00
C ARG A 92 1.95 -7.99 -27.61
N LEU A 93 1.17 -8.84 -26.94
CA LEU A 93 -0.17 -9.18 -27.38
C LEU A 93 -1.16 -8.10 -26.95
N PRO A 94 -2.16 -7.77 -27.79
CA PRO A 94 -3.23 -6.86 -27.39
C PRO A 94 -4.00 -7.45 -26.21
N VAL A 95 -4.09 -6.68 -25.13
CA VAL A 95 -4.74 -7.06 -23.90
C VAL A 95 -6.22 -6.72 -24.01
N SER A 96 -7.04 -7.68 -24.46
CA SER A 96 -8.49 -7.54 -24.45
C SER A 96 -9.10 -8.28 -23.25
N SER A 97 -10.14 -7.69 -22.65
CA SER A 97 -10.85 -8.26 -21.50
C SER A 97 -11.45 -9.64 -21.80
N CYS A 98 -11.84 -9.89 -23.04
CA CYS A 98 -12.37 -11.17 -23.49
C CYS A 98 -11.29 -12.27 -23.51
N ILE A 99 -10.12 -11.99 -24.09
CA ILE A 99 -9.01 -12.96 -24.17
C ILE A 99 -8.48 -13.29 -22.76
N LEU A 100 -8.46 -12.31 -21.86
CA LEU A 100 -8.06 -12.52 -20.47
C LEU A 100 -9.02 -13.45 -19.73
N LYS A 101 -10.33 -13.23 -19.83
CA LYS A 101 -11.33 -14.10 -19.20
C LYS A 101 -11.23 -15.53 -19.72
N GLN A 102 -11.01 -15.71 -21.02
CA GLN A 102 -10.84 -17.03 -21.61
C GLN A 102 -9.59 -17.74 -21.09
N LYS A 103 -8.43 -17.06 -21.05
CA LYS A 103 -7.17 -17.64 -20.54
C LYS A 103 -7.23 -18.00 -19.05
N VAL A 104 -7.86 -17.14 -18.25
CA VAL A 104 -7.97 -17.35 -16.81
C VAL A 104 -8.94 -18.49 -16.50
N GLY A 105 -10.04 -18.61 -17.25
CA GLY A 105 -10.94 -19.76 -17.16
C GLY A 105 -10.26 -21.09 -17.47
N THR A 106 -9.31 -21.12 -18.42
CA THR A 106 -8.52 -22.33 -18.73
C THR A 106 -7.45 -22.65 -17.67
N LEU A 107 -6.90 -21.64 -16.99
CA LEU A 107 -5.86 -21.82 -15.97
C LEU A 107 -6.41 -22.15 -14.57
N ALA A 108 -7.72 -22.02 -14.36
CA ALA A 108 -8.40 -22.26 -13.08
C ALA A 108 -9.02 -23.66 -12.95
N LEU A 109 -8.78 -24.55 -13.92
CA LEU A 109 -9.09 -25.99 -13.91
C LEU A 109 -7.82 -26.78 -13.56
#